data_AF-A0A7S9H010-F1
#
_entry.id   AF-A0A7S9H010-F1
#
_cell.length_a   1.000
_cell.length_b   1.000
_cell.length_c   1.000
_cell.angle_alpha   90.00
_cell.angle_beta   90.00
_cell.angle_gamma   90.00
#
_symmetry.space_group_name_H-M   'P 1'
#
loop_
_entity.id
_entity.type
_entity.pdbx_description
1 polymer ?
#
loop_
_entity_poly.entity_id
_entity_poly.type
_entity_poly.pdbx_seq_one_letter_code
_entity_poly.pdbx_strand_id
1 'polypeptide(L)'
;MSIDDVDHLDARAAENAEAVAAIEAALASAGNNPDGWQRLHLAQAISWLWRGAYQAALANAELSLTPAAEHVPVNDPVTDSFTPEALRRALDAVKAEPVRLFPVLGPIVFTG
;
A
#
# COMPACT_ATOMS: atom_id res chain seq x y z
N MET A 1 -11.24 -10.21 25.34
CA MET A 1 -9.98 -9.71 24.77
C MET A 1 -8.92 -10.02 25.81
N SER A 2 -8.00 -10.93 25.50
CA SER A 2 -6.86 -11.22 26.39
C SER A 2 -5.86 -10.05 26.36
N ILE A 3 -4.92 -10.00 27.31
CA ILE A 3 -3.79 -9.06 27.26
C ILE A 3 -3.00 -9.22 25.95
N ASP A 4 -2.81 -10.46 25.49
CA ASP A 4 -2.11 -10.77 24.24
C ASP A 4 -2.82 -10.18 23.00
N ASP A 5 -4.16 -10.10 23.01
CA ASP A 5 -4.94 -9.50 21.91
C ASP A 5 -4.75 -7.97 21.85
N VAL A 6 -4.52 -7.31 23.00
CA VAL A 6 -4.30 -5.85 23.09
C VAL A 6 -2.90 -5.51 22.58
N ASP A 7 -1.89 -6.24 23.06
CA ASP A 7 -0.49 -6.04 22.63
C ASP A 7 -0.33 -6.28 21.12
N HIS A 8 -1.04 -7.28 20.59
CA HIS A 8 -1.06 -7.52 19.14
C HIS A 8 -1.74 -6.38 18.38
N LEU A 9 -2.89 -5.88 18.85
CA LEU A 9 -3.56 -4.76 18.18
C LEU A 9 -2.70 -3.49 18.13
N ASP A 10 -1.98 -3.18 19.20
CA ASP A 10 -1.08 -2.03 19.27
C ASP A 10 0.10 -2.17 18.31
N ALA A 11 0.71 -3.36 18.23
CA ALA A 11 1.75 -3.65 17.24
C ALA A 11 1.23 -3.46 15.81
N ARG A 12 0.02 -3.96 15.54
CA ARG A 12 -0.65 -3.82 14.23
C ARG A 12 -0.98 -2.37 13.90
N ALA A 13 -1.35 -1.56 14.89
CA ALA A 13 -1.58 -0.13 14.72
C ALA A 13 -0.28 0.62 14.40
N ALA A 14 0.84 0.26 15.05
CA ALA A 14 2.15 0.82 14.75
C ALA A 14 2.59 0.50 13.31
N GLU A 15 2.47 -0.76 12.88
CA GLU A 15 2.77 -1.16 11.51
C GLU A 15 1.86 -0.44 10.49
N ASN A 16 0.58 -0.26 10.80
CA ASN A 16 -0.34 0.49 9.95
C ASN A 16 0.11 1.94 9.79
N ALA A 17 0.45 2.61 10.89
CA ALA A 17 0.89 4.00 10.90
C ALA A 17 2.20 4.17 10.11
N GLU A 18 3.15 3.25 10.26
CA GLU A 18 4.40 3.24 9.50
C GLU A 18 4.14 3.09 8.00
N ALA A 19 3.31 2.13 7.59
CA ALA A 19 2.95 1.93 6.20
C ALA A 19 2.23 3.16 5.61
N VAL A 20 1.30 3.78 6.36
CA VAL A 20 0.63 5.02 5.93
C VAL A 20 1.64 6.13 5.70
N ALA A 21 2.54 6.37 6.65
CA ALA A 21 3.56 7.41 6.54
C ALA A 21 4.48 7.20 5.34
N ALA A 22 4.88 5.95 5.07
CA ALA A 22 5.70 5.62 3.90
C ALA A 22 4.96 5.88 2.58
N ILE A 23 3.68 5.51 2.48
CA ILE A 23 2.87 5.76 1.27
C ILE A 23 2.66 7.27 1.07
N GLU A 24 2.40 8.03 2.13
CA GLU A 24 2.26 9.49 2.07
C GLU A 24 3.56 10.16 1.59
N ALA A 25 4.71 9.74 2.14
CA ALA A 25 6.02 10.23 1.72
C ALA A 25 6.31 9.89 0.25
N ALA A 26 5.98 8.68 -0.18
CA ALA A 26 6.16 8.26 -1.57
C ALA A 26 5.24 9.02 -2.55
N LEU A 27 3.97 9.24 -2.20
CA LEU A 27 3.06 10.08 -2.98
C LEU A 27 3.53 11.53 -3.06
N ALA A 28 4.07 12.08 -1.97
CA ALA A 28 4.65 13.41 -1.98
C ALA A 28 5.88 13.49 -2.89
N SER A 29 6.76 12.48 -2.82
CA SER A 29 7.96 12.42 -3.66
C SER A 29 7.64 12.26 -5.15
N ALA A 30 6.59 11.51 -5.51
CA ALA A 30 6.18 11.32 -6.89
C ALA A 30 5.48 12.57 -7.50
N GLY A 31 5.01 13.49 -6.65
CA GLY A 31 4.40 14.75 -7.08
C GLY A 31 3.11 14.57 -7.88
N ASN A 32 2.99 15.28 -8.99
CA ASN A 32 1.78 15.28 -9.84
C ASN A 32 1.93 14.47 -11.13
N ASN A 33 3.10 13.88 -11.38
CA ASN A 33 3.35 13.10 -12.60
C ASN A 33 4.16 11.83 -12.30
N PRO A 34 3.62 10.91 -11.48
CA PRO A 34 4.26 9.62 -11.25
C PRO A 34 4.38 8.87 -12.57
N ASP A 35 5.50 8.20 -12.77
CA ASP A 35 5.68 7.28 -13.89
C ASP A 35 4.91 5.95 -13.67
N GLY A 36 4.93 5.06 -14.66
CA GLY A 36 4.22 3.78 -14.59
C GLY A 36 4.67 2.88 -13.43
N TRP A 37 5.95 2.93 -13.05
CA TRP A 37 6.51 2.16 -11.95
C TRP A 37 5.97 2.67 -10.61
N GLN A 38 6.07 3.98 -10.41
CA GLN A 38 5.55 4.67 -9.23
C GLN A 38 4.05 4.42 -9.07
N ARG A 39 3.27 4.59 -10.14
CA ARG A 39 1.81 4.36 -10.14
C ARG A 39 1.46 2.93 -9.73
N LEU A 40 2.14 1.94 -10.31
CA LEU A 40 1.91 0.53 -10.00
C LEU A 40 2.17 0.23 -8.52
N HIS A 41 3.34 0.59 -8.03
CA HIS A 41 3.75 0.24 -6.68
C HIS A 41 3.00 1.03 -5.61
N LEU A 42 2.63 2.29 -5.87
CA LEU A 42 1.74 3.05 -4.98
C LEU A 42 0.34 2.43 -4.92
N ALA A 43 -0.23 2.01 -6.06
CA ALA A 43 -1.51 1.31 -6.08
C ALA A 43 -1.44 -0.02 -5.33
N GLN A 44 -0.37 -0.79 -5.49
CA GLN A 44 -0.13 -2.03 -4.75
C GLN A 44 0.03 -1.78 -3.25
N ALA A 45 0.77 -0.74 -2.85
CA ALA A 45 0.94 -0.36 -1.46
C ALA A 45 -0.41 -0.07 -0.79
N ILE A 46 -1.25 0.74 -1.43
CA ILE A 46 -2.61 1.05 -0.93
C ILE A 46 -3.48 -0.20 -0.85
N SER A 47 -3.41 -1.09 -1.86
CA SER A 47 -4.13 -2.37 -1.84
C SER A 47 -3.68 -3.27 -0.68
N TRP A 48 -2.38 -3.36 -0.41
CA TRP A 48 -1.85 -4.12 0.73
C TRP A 48 -2.25 -3.51 2.07
N LEU A 49 -2.22 -2.18 2.18
CA LEU A 49 -2.67 -1.46 3.36
C LEU A 49 -4.14 -1.81 3.68
N TRP A 50 -5.01 -1.74 2.68
CA TRP A 50 -6.44 -2.08 2.84
C TRP A 50 -6.68 -3.52 3.29
N ARG A 51 -5.87 -4.45 2.78
CA ARG A 51 -5.91 -5.88 3.16
C ARG A 51 -5.36 -6.13 4.57
N GLY A 52 -4.71 -5.16 5.21
CA GLY A 52 -4.02 -5.39 6.47
C GLY A 52 -2.65 -6.05 6.31
N ALA A 53 -2.04 -6.03 5.12
CA ALA A 53 -0.68 -6.54 4.92
C ALA A 53 0.33 -5.39 5.01
N TYR A 54 0.45 -4.77 6.20
CA TYR A 54 1.14 -3.49 6.40
C TYR A 54 2.62 -3.52 5.99
N GLN A 55 3.35 -4.58 6.31
CA GLN A 55 4.74 -4.74 5.88
C GLN A 55 4.88 -4.86 4.35
N ALA A 56 3.92 -5.51 3.67
CA ALA A 56 3.90 -5.56 2.21
C ALA A 56 3.52 -4.19 1.60
N ALA A 57 2.69 -3.42 2.29
CA ALA A 57 2.37 -2.05 1.91
C ALA A 57 3.60 -1.14 2.00
N LEU A 58 4.33 -1.21 3.11
CA LEU A 58 5.60 -0.51 3.32
C LEU A 58 6.61 -0.84 2.21
N ALA A 59 6.87 -2.12 1.97
CA ALA A 59 7.81 -2.55 0.93
C ALA A 59 7.43 -2.03 -0.48
N ASN A 60 6.13 -1.95 -0.80
CA ASN A 60 5.70 -1.39 -2.08
C ASN A 60 5.81 0.13 -2.13
N ALA A 61 5.60 0.83 -1.02
CA ALA A 61 5.88 2.26 -0.94
C ALA A 61 7.37 2.54 -1.19
N GLU A 62 8.26 1.74 -0.60
CA GLU A 62 9.71 1.83 -0.83
C GLU A 62 10.11 1.50 -2.28
N LEU A 63 9.53 0.46 -2.88
CA LEU A 63 9.76 0.14 -4.30
C LEU A 63 9.33 1.29 -5.22
N SER A 64 8.28 2.02 -4.90
CA SER A 64 7.88 3.18 -5.70
C SER A 64 8.94 4.31 -5.70
N LEU A 65 9.88 4.30 -4.75
CA LEU A 65 10.98 5.27 -4.67
C LEU A 65 12.25 4.81 -5.40
N THR A 66 12.25 3.63 -6.01
CA THR A 66 13.39 3.15 -6.79
C THR A 66 13.75 4.16 -7.90
N PRO A 67 15.03 4.54 -8.06
CA PRO A 67 15.44 5.45 -9.12
C PRO A 67 15.11 4.92 -10.52
N ALA A 68 14.78 5.83 -11.44
CA ALA A 68 14.37 5.46 -12.80
C ALA A 68 15.39 4.65 -13.61
N ALA A 69 16.68 4.74 -13.26
CA ALA A 69 17.74 3.97 -13.89
C ALA A 69 17.75 2.48 -13.46
N GLU A 70 17.08 2.14 -12.35
CA GLU A 70 17.16 0.82 -11.69
C GLU A 70 15.89 -0.01 -11.88
N HIS A 71 14.79 0.59 -12.32
CA HIS A 71 13.53 -0.12 -12.49
C HIS A 71 13.15 -0.39 -13.95
N VAL A 72 12.36 -1.45 -14.16
CA VAL A 72 11.90 -1.86 -15.49
C VAL A 72 10.71 -1.00 -15.93
N PRO A 73 10.64 -0.54 -17.19
CA PRO A 73 9.47 0.18 -17.69
C PRO A 73 8.18 -0.64 -17.55
N VAL A 74 7.17 -0.04 -16.94
CA VAL A 74 5.84 -0.65 -16.83
C VAL A 74 4.98 -0.19 -18.00
N ASN A 75 4.63 -1.12 -18.88
CA ASN A 75 3.74 -0.90 -20.04
C ASN A 75 2.40 -1.63 -19.81
N ASP A 76 1.69 -1.27 -18.74
CA ASP A 76 0.36 -1.79 -18.45
C ASP A 76 -0.67 -0.64 -18.49
N PRO A 77 -1.63 -0.67 -19.44
CA PRO A 77 -2.68 0.37 -19.54
C PRO A 77 -3.52 0.54 -18.28
N VAL A 78 -3.60 -0.48 -17.41
CA VAL A 78 -4.29 -0.37 -16.12
C VAL A 78 -3.64 0.71 -15.25
N THR A 79 -2.32 0.88 -15.34
CA THR A 79 -1.58 1.86 -14.53
C THR A 79 -1.91 3.32 -14.89
N ASP A 80 -2.46 3.57 -16.07
CA ASP A 80 -2.92 4.91 -16.47
C ASP A 80 -4.13 5.38 -15.65
N SER A 81 -4.89 4.44 -15.08
CA SER A 81 -6.02 4.77 -14.19
C SER A 81 -5.58 5.21 -12.80
N PHE A 82 -4.33 4.94 -12.41
CA PHE A 82 -3.77 5.27 -11.09
C PHE A 82 -3.23 6.70 -11.07
N THR A 83 -4.10 7.68 -11.33
CA THR A 83 -3.72 9.10 -11.25
C THR A 83 -3.36 9.47 -9.80
N PRO A 84 -2.52 10.50 -9.57
CA PRO A 84 -2.20 10.99 -8.23
C PRO A 84 -3.45 11.27 -7.38
N GLU A 85 -4.50 11.84 -7.97
CA GLU A 85 -5.76 12.14 -7.29
C GLU A 85 -6.54 10.86 -6.96
N ALA A 86 -6.50 9.85 -7.83
CA ALA A 86 -7.09 8.55 -7.55
C ALA A 86 -6.36 7.85 -6.39
N LEU A 87 -5.03 7.86 -6.40
CA LEU A 87 -4.20 7.26 -5.35
C LEU A 87 -4.40 7.95 -4.00
N ARG A 88 -4.41 9.30 -3.95
CA ARG A 88 -4.67 10.06 -2.71
C ARG A 88 -6.06 9.76 -2.15
N ARG A 89 -7.11 9.79 -2.99
CA ARG A 89 -8.47 9.44 -2.57
C ARG A 89 -8.58 8.01 -2.07
N ALA A 90 -7.89 7.07 -2.72
CA ALA A 90 -7.87 5.68 -2.29
C ALA A 90 -7.16 5.54 -0.93
N LEU A 91 -6.02 6.20 -0.73
CA LEU A 91 -5.33 6.21 0.56
C LEU A 91 -6.20 6.81 1.67
N ASP A 92 -6.85 7.95 1.42
CA ASP A 92 -7.76 8.58 2.39
C ASP A 92 -8.90 7.65 2.79
N ALA A 93 -9.48 6.93 1.83
CA ALA A 93 -10.52 5.93 2.10
C ALA A 93 -9.98 4.78 2.97
N VAL A 94 -8.77 4.27 2.66
CA VAL A 94 -8.17 3.17 3.42
C VAL A 94 -7.74 3.59 4.83
N LYS A 95 -7.30 4.83 5.04
CA LYS A 95 -6.98 5.38 6.37
C LYS A 95 -8.18 5.47 7.30
N ALA A 96 -9.40 5.53 6.75
CA ALA A 96 -10.63 5.54 7.52
C ALA A 96 -11.07 4.13 7.97
N GLU A 97 -10.45 3.07 7.43
CA GLU A 97 -10.75 1.69 7.81
C GLU A 97 -10.12 1.33 9.15
N PRO A 98 -10.76 0.49 9.98
CA PRO A 98 -10.16 -0.02 11.20
C PRO A 98 -8.88 -0.83 10.92
N VAL A 99 -7.92 -0.74 11.86
CA VAL A 99 -6.74 -1.59 11.84
C VAL A 99 -7.15 -3.07 11.88
N ARG A 100 -6.56 -3.87 10.99
CA ARG A 100 -6.80 -5.31 10.89
C ARG A 100 -5.74 -6.07 11.68
N LEU A 101 -6.21 -6.95 12.56
CA LEU A 101 -5.35 -7.86 13.32
C LEU A 101 -4.59 -8.85 12.42
N PHE A 102 -5.21 -9.26 11.31
CA PHE A 102 -4.65 -10.21 10.35
C PHE A 102 -4.92 -9.76 8.90
N PRO A 103 -4.00 -10.05 7.96
CA PRO A 103 -4.20 -9.73 6.56
C PRO A 103 -5.30 -10.58 5.91
N VAL A 104 -6.06 -9.99 5.00
CA VAL A 104 -7.09 -10.65 4.19
C VAL A 104 -6.60 -10.74 2.75
N LEU A 105 -6.15 -11.93 2.33
CA LEU A 105 -5.57 -12.16 1.00
C LEU A 105 -6.57 -12.60 -0.06
N GLY A 106 -7.85 -12.69 0.29
CA GLY A 106 -8.91 -13.25 -0.56
C GLY A 106 -9.02 -14.78 -0.42
N PRO A 107 -9.96 -15.41 -1.12
CA PRO A 107 -10.13 -16.86 -1.09
C PRO A 107 -8.95 -17.58 -1.74
N ILE A 108 -8.43 -18.62 -1.09
CA ILE A 108 -7.55 -19.61 -1.73
C ILE A 108 -8.46 -20.55 -2.52
N VAL A 109 -8.57 -20.34 -3.83
CA VAL A 109 -9.34 -21.22 -4.71
C VAL A 109 -8.43 -22.36 -5.18
N PHE A 110 -8.66 -23.57 -4.70
CA PHE A 110 -8.08 -24.77 -5.32
C PHE A 110 -8.88 -25.11 -6.57
N THR A 111 -8.32 -24.83 -7.74
CA THR A 111 -8.83 -25.40 -9.00
C THR A 111 -8.25 -26.80 -9.14
N GLY A 112 -9.09 -27.82 -8.96
CA GLY A 112 -8.76 -29.23 -9.26
C GLY A 112 -8.89 -29.55 -10.74
#